data_AF-A0A5B8M6L7-F1
#
_entry.id   AF-A0A5B8M6L7-F1
#
_cell.length_a   1.000
_cell.length_b   1.000
_cell.length_c   1.000
_cell.angle_alpha   90.00
_cell.angle_beta   90.00
_cell.angle_gamma   90.00
#
_symmetry.space_group_name_H-M   'P 1'
#
loop_
_entity.id
_entity.type
_entity.pdbx_description
1 polymer ?
#
loop_
_entity_poly.entity_id
_entity_poly.type
_entity_poly.pdbx_seq_one_letter_code
_entity_poly.pdbx_strand_id
1 'polypeptide(L)'
;MRRSRHPSPPGRRPVRVTAALVVVGAALTMTAGCSAVATDDLRGTSPSTPRPTTSQELSMQTFAPPAGASAATRALFTAVEASDLVGIKDAIADGADLEARGPLGRTPLVEATKANRSDVATTLLEAGADPNAKDDIQDSAFLYAGAEGLDEIVRATLAHGADVRSTNRYGGTALIPASEHAHVPTVRMLIAAGVPVNHVNNLSWTALHEAIVLGNGDAEHVEVVRLLLKAGADQSIADGDGVLPRTLARQRGFSEIVDELDRANER
;
A
#
# COMPACT_ATOMS: atom_id res chain seq x y z
N MET A 1 -38.92 -30.21 -30.70
CA MET A 1 -38.28 -29.29 -29.76
C MET A 1 -36.76 -29.32 -29.99
N ARG A 2 -36.23 -28.30 -30.68
CA ARG A 2 -34.80 -28.17 -31.02
C ARG A 2 -34.00 -27.79 -29.77
N ARG A 3 -33.00 -28.60 -29.40
CA ARG A 3 -32.02 -28.25 -28.37
C ARG A 3 -30.89 -27.43 -29.00
N SER A 4 -30.86 -26.14 -28.73
CA SER A 4 -29.77 -25.21 -29.05
C SER A 4 -28.53 -25.57 -28.22
N ARG A 5 -27.41 -25.88 -28.90
CA ARG A 5 -26.09 -26.03 -28.27
C ARG A 5 -25.43 -24.65 -28.22
N HIS A 6 -25.14 -24.14 -27.02
CA HIS A 6 -24.25 -22.99 -26.83
C HIS A 6 -22.78 -23.45 -26.90
N PRO A 7 -21.88 -22.68 -27.55
CA PRO A 7 -20.45 -22.98 -27.54
C PRO A 7 -19.80 -22.46 -26.25
N SER A 8 -18.95 -23.30 -25.65
CA SER A 8 -18.11 -22.95 -24.50
C SER A 8 -17.04 -21.92 -24.86
N PRO A 9 -16.65 -21.00 -23.95
CA PRO A 9 -15.57 -20.04 -24.19
C PRO A 9 -14.19 -20.71 -24.12
N PRO A 10 -13.17 -20.18 -24.82
CA PRO A 10 -11.84 -20.76 -24.84
C PRO A 10 -11.11 -20.55 -23.50
N GLY A 11 -10.46 -21.62 -23.02
CA GLY A 11 -9.68 -21.65 -21.78
C GLY A 11 -8.47 -20.71 -21.84
N ARG A 12 -8.31 -19.90 -20.79
CA ARG A 12 -7.11 -19.07 -20.58
C ARG A 12 -5.96 -19.97 -20.14
N ARG A 13 -4.87 -19.96 -20.91
CA ARG A 13 -3.61 -20.63 -20.54
C ARG A 13 -2.92 -19.79 -19.45
N PRO A 14 -2.33 -20.40 -18.41
CA PRO A 14 -1.52 -19.66 -17.44
C PRO A 14 -0.24 -19.18 -18.10
N VAL A 15 0.02 -17.87 -18.00
CA VAL A 15 1.31 -17.27 -18.36
C VAL A 15 2.27 -17.56 -17.21
N ARG A 16 3.24 -18.44 -17.45
CA ARG A 16 4.36 -18.66 -16.51
C ARG A 16 5.26 -17.43 -16.55
N VAL A 17 5.23 -16.63 -15.48
CA VAL A 17 6.25 -15.60 -15.24
C VAL A 17 7.34 -16.25 -14.39
N THR A 18 8.48 -16.54 -15.01
CA THR A 18 9.68 -16.99 -14.30
C THR A 18 10.25 -15.83 -13.49
N ALA A 19 10.12 -15.91 -12.16
CA ALA A 19 10.80 -15.02 -11.23
C ALA A 19 12.31 -15.32 -11.27
N ALA A 20 13.12 -14.32 -11.62
CA ALA A 20 14.57 -14.39 -11.54
C ALA A 20 15.00 -14.13 -10.09
N LEU A 21 15.56 -15.17 -9.48
CA LEU A 21 16.18 -15.16 -8.15
C LEU A 21 17.48 -14.34 -8.20
N VAL A 22 17.55 -13.19 -7.52
CA VAL A 22 18.82 -12.47 -7.32
C VAL A 22 19.44 -12.93 -6.00
N VAL A 23 20.45 -13.79 -6.12
CA VAL A 23 21.35 -14.16 -5.03
C VAL A 23 22.37 -13.03 -4.85
N VAL A 24 22.33 -12.30 -3.74
CA VAL A 24 23.41 -11.37 -3.37
C VAL A 24 24.48 -12.16 -2.62
N GLY A 25 25.52 -12.55 -3.34
CA GLY A 25 26.75 -13.11 -2.77
C GLY A 25 27.68 -12.01 -2.29
N ALA A 26 28.10 -12.09 -1.03
CA ALA A 26 29.15 -11.27 -0.44
C ALA A 26 30.53 -11.69 -0.99
N ALA A 27 31.38 -10.72 -1.36
CA ALA A 27 32.79 -10.98 -1.66
C ALA A 27 33.71 -9.96 -0.97
N LEU A 28 34.63 -10.51 -0.17
CA LEU A 28 35.69 -9.82 0.56
C LEU A 28 36.96 -9.69 -0.32
N THR A 29 37.51 -8.47 -0.39
CA THR A 29 38.93 -8.03 -0.39
C THR A 29 40.00 -8.56 -1.37
N MET A 30 40.66 -7.57 -2.04
CA MET A 30 42.13 -7.35 -2.26
C MET A 30 42.87 -8.33 -3.23
N THR A 31 43.75 -7.97 -4.19
CA THR A 31 44.68 -6.84 -4.45
C THR A 31 45.09 -6.73 -5.94
N ALA A 32 45.49 -5.51 -6.33
CA ALA A 32 46.46 -5.02 -7.35
C ALA A 32 46.96 -5.89 -8.55
N GLY A 33 47.03 -5.25 -9.74
CA GLY A 33 47.91 -5.68 -10.84
C GLY A 33 47.74 -4.96 -12.20
N CYS A 34 48.52 -3.89 -12.39
CA CYS A 34 48.94 -3.13 -13.58
C CYS A 34 48.55 -3.50 -15.05
N SER A 35 48.21 -2.41 -15.79
CA SER A 35 48.75 -1.94 -17.09
C SER A 35 48.20 -2.40 -18.46
N ALA A 36 47.72 -1.38 -19.21
CA ALA A 36 48.09 -0.98 -20.59
C ALA A 36 47.11 -1.20 -21.78
N VAL A 37 46.63 -0.04 -22.28
CA VAL A 37 46.51 0.46 -23.68
C VAL A 37 45.51 -0.16 -24.67
N ALA A 38 44.44 0.62 -24.91
CA ALA A 38 43.74 1.00 -26.15
C ALA A 38 43.58 -0.01 -27.31
N THR A 39 42.34 -0.22 -27.74
CA THR A 39 41.81 0.32 -29.02
C THR A 39 40.31 0.05 -29.16
N ASP A 40 39.69 0.98 -29.89
CA ASP A 40 38.45 0.92 -30.68
C ASP A 40 37.04 1.07 -30.08
N ASP A 41 36.45 2.16 -30.57
CA ASP A 41 35.06 2.51 -30.77
C ASP A 41 34.11 1.33 -30.99
N LEU A 42 33.11 1.20 -30.10
CA LEU A 42 31.74 0.88 -30.49
C LEU A 42 30.76 1.67 -29.61
N ARG A 43 30.14 2.69 -30.23
CA ARG A 43 28.95 3.38 -29.72
C ARG A 43 27.81 2.37 -29.54
N GLY A 44 27.66 1.84 -28.34
CA GLY A 44 26.44 1.20 -27.86
C GLY A 44 25.62 2.22 -27.07
N THR A 45 24.61 2.83 -27.70
CA THR A 45 23.55 3.53 -26.97
C THR A 45 22.69 2.49 -26.26
N SER A 46 23.05 2.15 -25.03
CA SER A 46 22.17 1.41 -24.14
C SER A 46 20.88 2.22 -23.94
N PRO A 47 19.69 1.64 -24.13
CA PRO A 47 18.47 2.30 -23.73
C PRO A 47 18.52 2.41 -22.20
N SER A 48 18.70 3.62 -21.69
CA SER A 48 18.51 3.91 -20.27
C SER A 48 17.06 3.57 -19.93
N THR A 49 16.85 2.41 -19.30
CA THR A 49 15.61 2.18 -18.55
C THR A 49 15.46 3.34 -17.58
N PRO A 50 14.29 4.01 -17.55
CA PRO A 50 14.07 5.06 -16.58
C PRO A 50 14.24 4.45 -15.19
N ARG A 51 15.08 5.08 -14.37
CA ARG A 51 15.25 4.71 -12.97
C ARG A 51 13.85 4.76 -12.31
N PRO A 52 13.43 3.75 -11.54
CA PRO A 52 12.24 3.90 -10.72
C PRO A 52 12.49 5.09 -9.78
N THR A 53 11.67 6.13 -9.91
CA THR A 53 11.70 7.31 -9.04
C THR A 53 11.48 6.81 -7.61
N THR A 54 12.50 6.94 -6.77
CA THR A 54 12.42 6.54 -5.36
C THR A 54 11.40 7.41 -4.63
N SER A 55 10.77 6.88 -3.57
CA SER A 55 9.82 7.64 -2.72
C SER A 55 10.40 8.98 -2.22
N GLN A 56 11.73 9.09 -2.09
CA GLN A 56 12.43 10.35 -1.81
C GLN A 56 12.37 11.39 -2.93
N GLU A 57 12.44 10.99 -4.21
CA GLU A 57 12.36 11.94 -5.34
C GLU A 57 10.94 12.49 -5.53
N LEU A 58 9.92 11.67 -5.21
CA LEU A 58 8.51 12.12 -5.18
C LEU A 58 8.21 13.04 -3.99
N SER A 59 9.04 13.01 -2.95
CA SER A 59 8.91 13.85 -1.75
C SER A 59 9.52 15.25 -1.91
N MET A 60 10.19 15.54 -3.03
CA MET A 60 10.84 16.82 -3.32
C MET A 60 9.97 17.77 -4.17
N GLN A 61 8.78 17.34 -4.59
CA GLN A 61 7.84 18.20 -5.31
C GLN A 61 7.00 18.99 -4.30
N THR A 62 7.07 20.32 -4.40
CA THR A 62 6.19 21.25 -3.67
C THR A 62 4.73 20.92 -3.95
N PHE A 63 3.90 20.81 -2.92
CA PHE A 63 2.46 20.64 -3.02
C PHE A 63 1.80 21.96 -3.44
N ALA A 64 1.97 22.28 -4.73
CA ALA A 64 1.45 23.49 -5.32
C ALA A 64 -0.02 23.33 -5.79
N PRO A 65 -0.83 24.39 -5.74
CA PRO A 65 -2.20 24.36 -6.21
C PRO A 65 -2.29 24.19 -7.75
N PRO A 66 -3.37 23.60 -8.28
CA PRO A 66 -3.55 23.44 -9.72
C PRO A 66 -3.63 24.80 -10.44
N ALA A 67 -3.27 24.80 -11.73
CA ALA A 67 -3.40 25.97 -12.57
C ALA A 67 -4.87 26.44 -12.63
N GLY A 68 -5.09 27.74 -12.40
CA GLY A 68 -6.44 28.32 -12.37
C GLY A 68 -7.20 28.16 -11.05
N ALA A 69 -6.58 27.61 -10.00
CA ALA A 69 -7.18 27.52 -8.68
C ALA A 69 -7.60 28.91 -8.13
N SER A 70 -8.75 28.95 -7.45
CA SER A 70 -9.25 30.14 -6.76
C SER A 70 -8.25 30.65 -5.72
N ALA A 71 -8.39 31.90 -5.28
CA ALA A 71 -7.53 32.43 -4.22
C ALA A 71 -7.65 31.61 -2.92
N ALA A 72 -8.88 31.20 -2.55
CA ALA A 72 -9.14 30.36 -1.40
C ALA A 72 -8.47 28.98 -1.53
N THR A 73 -8.60 28.31 -2.69
CA THR A 73 -7.93 27.02 -2.92
C THR A 73 -6.41 27.15 -2.87
N ARG A 74 -5.83 28.22 -3.42
CA ARG A 74 -4.38 28.45 -3.31
C ARG A 74 -3.93 28.68 -1.87
N ALA A 75 -4.73 29.44 -1.09
CA ALA A 75 -4.48 29.64 0.33
C ALA A 75 -4.53 28.32 1.12
N LEU A 76 -5.50 27.44 0.80
CA LEU A 76 -5.60 26.12 1.40
C LEU A 76 -4.34 25.29 1.18
N PHE A 77 -3.81 25.25 -0.06
CA PHE A 77 -2.58 24.50 -0.36
C PHE A 77 -1.38 25.01 0.45
N THR A 78 -1.17 26.33 0.49
CA THR A 78 -0.10 26.94 1.29
C THR A 78 -0.27 26.65 2.79
N ALA A 79 -1.49 26.76 3.31
CA ALA A 79 -1.77 26.51 4.72
C ALA A 79 -1.58 25.02 5.09
N VAL A 80 -1.97 24.09 4.20
CA VAL A 80 -1.71 22.66 4.37
C VAL A 80 -0.21 22.37 4.38
N GLU A 81 0.58 22.92 3.46
CA GLU A 81 2.06 22.76 3.45
C GLU A 81 2.73 23.31 4.71
N ALA A 82 2.17 24.37 5.29
CA ALA A 82 2.68 25.01 6.50
C ALA A 82 2.14 24.40 7.81
N SER A 83 1.20 23.46 7.76
CA SER A 83 0.40 23.00 8.92
C SER A 83 -0.30 24.14 9.66
N ASP A 84 -0.72 25.19 8.94
CA ASP A 84 -1.42 26.33 9.52
C ASP A 84 -2.93 26.04 9.63
N LEU A 85 -3.35 25.53 10.79
CA LEU A 85 -4.76 25.21 11.05
C LEU A 85 -5.70 26.42 10.97
N VAL A 86 -5.20 27.63 11.27
CA VAL A 86 -6.02 28.85 11.16
C VAL A 86 -6.21 29.19 9.68
N GLY A 87 -5.11 29.24 8.92
CA GLY A 87 -5.16 29.47 7.49
C GLY A 87 -5.98 28.42 6.72
N ILE A 88 -5.95 27.15 7.15
CA ILE A 88 -6.80 26.09 6.61
C ILE A 88 -8.27 26.43 6.83
N LYS A 89 -8.67 26.75 8.07
CA LYS A 89 -10.06 27.06 8.41
C LYS A 89 -10.57 28.31 7.69
N ASP A 90 -9.74 29.34 7.60
CA ASP A 90 -10.06 30.57 6.87
C ASP A 90 -10.25 30.29 5.38
N ALA A 91 -9.33 29.54 4.75
CA ALA A 91 -9.46 29.16 3.34
C ALA A 91 -10.72 28.33 3.07
N ILE A 92 -11.07 27.41 3.97
CA ILE A 92 -12.30 26.61 3.89
C ILE A 92 -13.54 27.52 4.00
N ALA A 93 -13.56 28.46 4.94
CA ALA A 93 -14.65 29.41 5.11
C ALA A 93 -14.83 30.32 3.87
N ASP A 94 -13.73 30.64 3.20
CA ASP A 94 -13.71 31.39 1.94
C ASP A 94 -14.09 30.56 0.70
N GLY A 95 -14.45 29.27 0.89
CA GLY A 95 -14.92 28.40 -0.18
C GLY A 95 -13.80 27.73 -0.98
N ALA A 96 -12.67 27.39 -0.33
CA ALA A 96 -11.64 26.57 -0.94
C ALA A 96 -12.19 25.20 -1.38
N ASP A 97 -11.76 24.77 -2.56
CA ASP A 97 -12.04 23.43 -3.08
C ASP A 97 -11.15 22.39 -2.38
N LEU A 98 -11.76 21.55 -1.55
CA LEU A 98 -11.08 20.48 -0.79
C LEU A 98 -10.58 19.34 -1.68
N GLU A 99 -11.14 19.20 -2.89
CA GLU A 99 -10.82 18.12 -3.82
C GLU A 99 -9.92 18.58 -4.98
N ALA A 100 -9.45 19.83 -4.93
CA ALA A 100 -8.48 20.35 -5.86
C ALA A 100 -7.19 19.51 -5.82
N ARG A 101 -6.63 19.23 -6.99
CA ARG A 101 -5.52 18.28 -7.16
C ARG A 101 -4.21 18.98 -7.47
N GLY A 102 -3.23 18.80 -6.60
CA GLY A 102 -1.85 19.24 -6.81
C GLY A 102 -1.03 18.24 -7.63
N PRO A 103 0.31 18.32 -7.53
CA PRO A 103 1.20 17.35 -8.13
C PRO A 103 0.88 15.91 -7.70
N LEU A 104 1.08 14.97 -8.63
CA LEU A 104 0.77 13.54 -8.45
C LEU A 104 -0.71 13.27 -8.14
N GLY A 105 -1.59 14.20 -8.50
CA GLY A 105 -3.04 14.07 -8.32
C GLY A 105 -3.49 14.12 -6.86
N ARG A 106 -2.62 14.56 -5.93
CA ARG A 106 -2.90 14.59 -4.49
C ARG A 106 -3.92 15.68 -4.15
N THR A 107 -4.91 15.34 -3.34
CA THR A 107 -5.78 16.32 -2.66
C THR A 107 -5.08 16.84 -1.39
N PRO A 108 -5.52 17.98 -0.83
CA PRO A 108 -5.09 18.47 0.47
C PRO A 108 -5.07 17.39 1.57
N LEU A 109 -6.10 16.53 1.61
CA LEU A 109 -6.20 15.45 2.59
C LEU A 109 -5.16 14.36 2.36
N VAL A 110 -4.92 13.96 1.10
CA VAL A 110 -3.87 12.98 0.77
C VAL A 110 -2.49 13.53 1.11
N GLU A 111 -2.21 14.80 0.83
CA GLU A 111 -0.94 15.43 1.19
C GLU A 111 -0.73 15.46 2.71
N ALA A 112 -1.72 15.95 3.47
CA ALA A 112 -1.67 15.98 4.93
C ALA A 112 -1.42 14.58 5.51
N THR A 113 -2.06 13.55 4.92
CA THR A 113 -1.89 12.15 5.32
C THR A 113 -0.48 11.64 5.03
N LYS A 114 0.07 11.91 3.85
CA LYS A 114 1.44 11.50 3.49
C LYS A 114 2.52 12.20 4.33
N ALA A 115 2.21 13.40 4.81
CA ALA A 115 3.04 14.14 5.76
C ALA A 115 2.78 13.76 7.24
N ASN A 116 1.88 12.81 7.51
CA ASN A 116 1.45 12.39 8.85
C ASN A 116 1.01 13.56 9.76
N ARG A 117 0.24 14.49 9.22
CA ARG A 117 -0.32 15.65 9.93
C ARG A 117 -1.75 15.37 10.34
N SER A 118 -1.93 14.65 11.45
CA SER A 118 -3.23 14.13 11.88
C SER A 118 -4.24 15.23 12.22
N ASP A 119 -3.79 16.36 12.76
CA ASP A 119 -4.59 17.55 13.06
C ASP A 119 -5.12 18.24 11.78
N VAL A 120 -4.26 18.39 10.77
CA VAL A 120 -4.63 18.91 9.45
C VAL A 120 -5.59 17.94 8.76
N ALA A 121 -5.28 16.65 8.73
CA ALA A 121 -6.14 15.63 8.13
C ALA A 121 -7.53 15.60 8.78
N THR A 122 -7.58 15.66 10.11
CA THR A 122 -8.86 15.70 10.86
C THR A 122 -9.64 16.98 10.53
N THR A 123 -8.99 18.14 10.50
CA THR A 123 -9.65 19.41 10.14
C THR A 123 -10.26 19.37 8.74
N LEU A 124 -9.55 18.78 7.76
CA LEU A 124 -10.03 18.62 6.40
C LEU A 124 -11.22 17.64 6.32
N LEU A 125 -11.17 16.53 7.06
CA LEU A 125 -12.25 15.54 7.13
C LEU A 125 -13.51 16.13 7.80
N GLU A 126 -13.34 16.92 8.87
CA GLU A 126 -14.43 17.65 9.52
C GLU A 126 -15.10 18.67 8.60
N ALA A 127 -14.34 19.23 7.66
CA ALA A 127 -14.84 20.12 6.61
C ALA A 127 -15.47 19.37 5.41
N GLY A 128 -15.39 18.04 5.38
CA GLY A 128 -16.01 17.20 4.35
C GLY A 128 -15.12 16.78 3.19
N ALA A 129 -13.78 16.84 3.35
CA ALA A 129 -12.87 16.24 2.37
C ALA A 129 -13.13 14.74 2.23
N ASP A 130 -13.08 14.21 1.00
CA ASP A 130 -13.38 12.80 0.73
C ASP A 130 -12.19 11.89 1.13
N PRO A 131 -12.34 11.00 2.15
CA PRO A 131 -11.27 10.07 2.53
C PRO A 131 -10.93 9.03 1.44
N ASN A 132 -11.77 8.92 0.40
CA ASN A 132 -11.65 7.96 -0.69
C ASN A 132 -11.06 8.55 -1.97
N ALA A 133 -10.86 9.88 -2.03
CA ALA A 133 -10.23 10.53 -3.17
C ALA A 133 -8.81 9.98 -3.35
N LYS A 134 -8.60 9.29 -4.47
CA LYS A 134 -7.30 8.67 -4.81
C LYS A 134 -6.42 9.62 -5.59
N ASP A 135 -5.12 9.60 -5.31
CA ASP A 135 -4.10 10.26 -6.11
C ASP A 135 -3.72 9.44 -7.38
N ASP A 136 -2.70 9.89 -8.11
CA ASP A 136 -2.28 9.27 -9.39
C ASP A 136 -1.71 7.85 -9.20
N ILE A 137 -1.27 7.49 -7.99
CA ILE A 137 -0.77 6.15 -7.66
C ILE A 137 -1.81 5.29 -6.94
N GLN A 138 -3.08 5.68 -7.01
CA GLN A 138 -4.24 4.99 -6.45
C GLN A 138 -4.27 4.91 -4.92
N ASP A 139 -3.58 5.82 -4.24
CA ASP A 139 -3.64 5.94 -2.78
C ASP A 139 -4.67 7.03 -2.41
N SER A 140 -5.64 6.66 -1.58
CA SER A 140 -6.46 7.63 -0.84
C SER A 140 -5.88 7.85 0.55
N ALA A 141 -6.42 8.83 1.29
CA ALA A 141 -6.03 9.06 2.68
C ALA A 141 -6.25 7.81 3.55
N PHE A 142 -7.41 7.16 3.42
CA PHE A 142 -7.69 5.91 4.15
C PHE A 142 -6.71 4.79 3.79
N LEU A 143 -6.45 4.56 2.50
CA LEU A 143 -5.56 3.48 2.04
C LEU A 143 -4.12 3.71 2.51
N TYR A 144 -3.60 4.93 2.37
CA TYR A 144 -2.24 5.27 2.77
C TYR A 144 -2.08 5.22 4.30
N ALA A 145 -3.01 5.83 5.05
CA ALA A 145 -2.97 5.81 6.50
C ALA A 145 -3.00 4.38 7.06
N GLY A 146 -3.80 3.50 6.44
CA GLY A 146 -3.83 2.08 6.81
C GLY A 146 -2.52 1.37 6.52
N ALA A 147 -1.93 1.60 5.34
CA ALA A 147 -0.66 0.97 4.94
C ALA A 147 0.53 1.36 5.83
N GLU A 148 0.58 2.62 6.27
CA GLU A 148 1.68 3.20 7.06
C GLU A 148 1.41 3.24 8.57
N GLY A 149 0.28 2.67 9.03
CA GLY A 149 -0.03 2.57 10.46
C GLY A 149 -0.35 3.91 11.14
N LEU A 150 -0.92 4.87 10.39
CA LEU A 150 -1.25 6.21 10.89
C LEU A 150 -2.58 6.18 11.66
N ASP A 151 -2.55 5.61 12.86
CA ASP A 151 -3.74 5.22 13.62
C ASP A 151 -4.79 6.33 13.80
N GLU A 152 -4.35 7.56 14.08
CA GLU A 152 -5.25 8.70 14.25
C GLU A 152 -5.98 9.04 12.94
N ILE A 153 -5.27 9.00 11.81
CA ILE A 153 -5.84 9.29 10.50
C ILE A 153 -6.72 8.14 10.02
N VAL A 154 -6.36 6.88 10.31
CA VAL A 154 -7.24 5.72 10.06
C VAL A 154 -8.55 5.88 10.81
N ARG A 155 -8.51 6.25 12.09
CA ARG A 155 -9.72 6.48 12.89
C ARG A 155 -10.57 7.61 12.32
N ALA A 156 -9.95 8.74 11.96
CA ALA A 156 -10.64 9.89 11.40
C ALA A 156 -11.28 9.55 10.04
N THR A 157 -10.53 8.94 9.11
CA THR A 157 -11.06 8.57 7.79
C THR A 157 -12.22 7.58 7.90
N LEU A 158 -12.15 6.58 8.78
CA LEU A 158 -13.26 5.66 9.06
C LEU A 158 -14.50 6.39 9.60
N ALA A 159 -14.34 7.34 10.52
CA ALA A 159 -15.44 8.13 11.07
C ALA A 159 -16.12 9.03 10.02
N HIS A 160 -15.40 9.37 8.95
CA HIS A 160 -15.86 10.26 7.87
C HIS A 160 -16.16 9.51 6.56
N GLY A 161 -16.45 8.22 6.62
CA GLY A 161 -17.02 7.47 5.48
C GLY A 161 -15.99 6.86 4.53
N ALA A 162 -14.81 6.49 5.03
CA ALA A 162 -13.89 5.67 4.26
C ALA A 162 -14.53 4.34 3.79
N ASP A 163 -14.33 4.01 2.51
CA ASP A 163 -14.73 2.75 1.91
C ASP A 163 -13.73 1.66 2.31
N VAL A 164 -14.15 0.84 3.27
CA VAL A 164 -13.39 -0.31 3.80
C VAL A 164 -13.10 -1.40 2.75
N ARG A 165 -13.75 -1.36 1.58
CA ARG A 165 -13.50 -2.27 0.45
C ARG A 165 -12.66 -1.64 -0.66
N SER A 166 -12.27 -0.38 -0.52
CA SER A 166 -11.38 0.29 -1.47
C SER A 166 -10.03 -0.43 -1.54
N THR A 167 -9.40 -0.35 -2.72
CA THR A 167 -8.12 -1.03 -2.97
C THR A 167 -7.06 -0.09 -3.52
N ASN A 168 -5.81 -0.28 -3.11
CA ASN A 168 -4.64 0.44 -3.65
C ASN A 168 -4.25 -0.06 -5.05
N ARG A 169 -3.14 0.44 -5.60
CA ARG A 169 -2.60 0.04 -6.92
C ARG A 169 -2.26 -1.44 -7.08
N TYR A 170 -2.03 -2.16 -5.98
CA TYR A 170 -1.79 -3.61 -5.99
C TYR A 170 -3.09 -4.40 -5.88
N GLY A 171 -4.24 -3.73 -5.90
CA GLY A 171 -5.54 -4.36 -5.68
C GLY A 171 -5.73 -4.84 -4.25
N GLY A 172 -4.92 -4.38 -3.29
CA GLY A 172 -5.06 -4.75 -1.87
C GLY A 172 -5.88 -3.73 -1.08
N THR A 173 -6.67 -4.19 -0.12
CA THR A 173 -7.30 -3.32 0.87
C THR A 173 -6.26 -2.78 1.86
N ALA A 174 -6.60 -1.76 2.65
CA ALA A 174 -5.72 -1.20 3.67
C ALA A 174 -5.17 -2.25 4.68
N LEU A 175 -5.91 -3.34 4.92
CA LEU A 175 -5.53 -4.40 5.87
C LEU A 175 -4.29 -5.19 5.41
N ILE A 176 -4.08 -5.30 4.10
CA ILE A 176 -3.00 -6.10 3.53
C ILE A 176 -1.62 -5.49 3.86
N PRO A 177 -1.29 -4.24 3.45
CA PRO A 177 -0.01 -3.63 3.82
C PRO A 177 0.12 -3.36 5.34
N ALA A 178 -0.99 -3.10 6.05
CA ALA A 178 -0.95 -2.98 7.51
C ALA A 178 -0.46 -4.29 8.18
N SER A 179 -0.80 -5.44 7.58
CA SER A 179 -0.40 -6.76 8.06
C SER A 179 1.03 -7.13 7.64
N GLU A 180 1.48 -6.71 6.44
CA GLU A 180 2.88 -6.78 6.01
C GLU A 180 3.81 -6.09 7.01
N HIS A 181 3.49 -4.86 7.42
CA HIS A 181 4.32 -4.06 8.33
C HIS A 181 4.06 -4.31 9.82
N ALA A 182 3.23 -5.31 10.15
CA ALA A 182 2.81 -5.62 11.50
C ALA A 182 2.27 -4.44 12.34
N HIS A 183 1.51 -3.52 11.72
CA HIS A 183 0.86 -2.42 12.43
C HIS A 183 -0.33 -2.91 13.26
N VAL A 184 -0.05 -3.60 14.38
CA VAL A 184 -1.03 -4.30 15.22
C VAL A 184 -2.26 -3.44 15.60
N PRO A 185 -2.10 -2.18 16.06
CA PRO A 185 -3.26 -1.33 16.38
C PRO A 185 -4.12 -1.04 15.14
N THR A 186 -3.48 -0.74 14.01
CA THR A 186 -4.15 -0.48 12.73
C THR A 186 -4.88 -1.71 12.21
N VAL A 187 -4.24 -2.88 12.22
CA VAL A 187 -4.86 -4.17 11.86
C VAL A 187 -6.11 -4.42 12.69
N ARG A 188 -6.05 -4.18 14.01
CA ARG A 188 -7.21 -4.31 14.90
C ARG A 188 -8.34 -3.37 14.52
N MET A 189 -8.04 -2.12 14.20
CA MET A 189 -9.04 -1.13 13.77
C MET A 189 -9.67 -1.50 12.43
N LEU A 190 -8.87 -1.91 11.46
CA LEU A 190 -9.35 -2.29 10.12
C LEU A 190 -10.24 -3.55 10.18
N ILE A 191 -9.87 -4.54 10.97
CA ILE A 191 -10.72 -5.71 11.24
C ILE A 191 -12.04 -5.28 11.90
N ALA A 192 -11.98 -4.42 12.93
CA ALA A 192 -13.17 -3.94 13.63
C ALA A 192 -14.10 -3.11 12.72
N ALA A 193 -13.54 -2.39 11.74
CA ALA A 193 -14.28 -1.64 10.73
C ALA A 193 -14.91 -2.52 9.64
N GLY A 194 -14.65 -3.83 9.64
CA GLY A 194 -15.21 -4.77 8.67
C GLY A 194 -14.48 -4.79 7.32
N VAL A 195 -13.19 -4.44 7.28
CA VAL A 195 -12.36 -4.66 6.08
C VAL A 195 -12.35 -6.17 5.77
N PRO A 196 -12.57 -6.59 4.51
CA PRO A 196 -12.64 -8.01 4.17
C PRO A 196 -11.29 -8.73 4.41
N VAL A 197 -11.23 -9.56 5.46
CA VAL A 197 -10.01 -10.28 5.89
C VAL A 197 -9.47 -11.23 4.82
N ASN A 198 -10.38 -11.82 4.02
CA ASN A 198 -10.04 -12.78 2.95
C ASN A 198 -9.94 -12.13 1.56
N HIS A 199 -9.80 -10.81 1.48
CA HIS A 199 -9.55 -10.15 0.20
C HIS A 199 -8.22 -10.63 -0.39
N VAL A 200 -8.22 -10.90 -1.70
CA VAL A 200 -7.03 -11.34 -2.45
C VAL A 200 -6.61 -10.21 -3.38
N ASN A 201 -5.37 -9.74 -3.24
CA ASN A 201 -4.81 -8.69 -4.09
C ASN A 201 -4.35 -9.23 -5.45
N ASN A 202 -3.78 -8.37 -6.29
CA ASN A 202 -3.32 -8.74 -7.63
C ASN A 202 -2.07 -9.65 -7.63
N LEU A 203 -1.42 -9.83 -6.47
CA LEU A 203 -0.32 -10.77 -6.24
C LEU A 203 -0.83 -12.16 -5.81
N SER A 204 -2.15 -12.36 -5.78
CA SER A 204 -2.79 -13.57 -5.25
C SER A 204 -2.53 -13.78 -3.75
N TRP A 205 -2.35 -12.69 -2.99
CA TRP A 205 -2.10 -12.72 -1.56
C TRP A 205 -3.24 -12.09 -0.77
N THR A 206 -3.51 -12.67 0.40
CA THR A 206 -4.36 -12.08 1.45
C THR A 206 -3.49 -11.38 2.48
N ALA A 207 -4.12 -10.67 3.43
CA ALA A 207 -3.40 -10.09 4.58
C ALA A 207 -2.61 -11.14 5.38
N LEU A 208 -3.13 -12.37 5.49
CA LEU A 208 -2.44 -13.48 6.14
C LEU A 208 -1.19 -13.92 5.37
N HIS A 209 -1.24 -13.89 4.03
CA HIS A 209 -0.07 -14.21 3.21
C HIS A 209 1.03 -13.16 3.40
N GLU A 210 0.72 -11.87 3.32
CA GLU A 210 1.75 -10.82 3.43
C GLU A 210 2.38 -10.75 4.82
N ALA A 211 1.60 -10.92 5.89
CA ALA A 211 2.13 -11.03 7.25
C ALA A 211 3.15 -12.18 7.42
N ILE A 212 3.01 -13.24 6.63
CA ILE A 212 3.91 -14.41 6.67
C ILE A 212 5.09 -14.23 5.71
N VAL A 213 4.84 -13.84 4.46
CA VAL A 213 5.83 -13.84 3.37
C VAL A 213 6.74 -12.61 3.39
N LEU A 214 6.20 -11.47 3.80
CA LEU A 214 6.96 -10.21 3.86
C LEU A 214 7.35 -9.86 5.31
N GLY A 215 6.68 -10.46 6.28
CA GLY A 215 6.99 -10.30 7.70
C GLY A 215 8.20 -11.10 8.22
N ASN A 216 8.60 -10.80 9.46
CA ASN A 216 9.85 -11.30 10.05
C ASN A 216 9.65 -12.47 11.03
N GLY A 217 8.38 -12.84 11.31
CA GLY A 217 8.04 -13.88 12.27
C GLY A 217 8.23 -13.49 13.74
N ASP A 218 8.40 -12.20 14.03
CA ASP A 218 8.49 -11.65 15.38
C ASP A 218 7.13 -11.63 16.10
N ALA A 219 7.13 -11.16 17.35
CA ALA A 219 5.94 -11.14 18.20
C ALA A 219 4.79 -10.30 17.63
N GLU A 220 5.09 -9.24 16.88
CA GLU A 220 4.08 -8.37 16.26
C GLU A 220 3.42 -9.06 15.07
N HIS A 221 4.20 -9.73 14.21
CA HIS A 221 3.67 -10.55 13.13
C HIS A 221 2.86 -11.75 13.65
N VAL A 222 3.30 -12.39 14.73
CA VAL A 222 2.54 -13.45 15.40
C VAL A 222 1.19 -12.92 15.90
N GLU A 223 1.16 -11.71 16.50
CA GLU A 223 -0.10 -11.09 16.93
C GLU A 223 -0.99 -10.71 15.74
N VAL A 224 -0.45 -10.17 14.65
CA VAL A 224 -1.22 -9.92 13.42
C VAL A 224 -1.85 -11.19 12.87
N VAL A 225 -1.08 -12.28 12.75
CA VAL A 225 -1.60 -13.60 12.33
C VAL A 225 -2.73 -14.04 13.26
N ARG A 226 -2.54 -13.94 14.57
CA ARG A 226 -3.56 -14.29 15.56
C ARG A 226 -4.84 -13.46 15.41
N LEU A 227 -4.71 -12.15 15.17
CA LEU A 227 -5.85 -11.25 14.94
C LEU A 227 -6.62 -11.62 13.67
N LEU A 228 -5.90 -11.86 12.57
CA LEU A 228 -6.48 -12.27 11.29
C LEU A 228 -7.24 -13.60 11.43
N LEU A 229 -6.63 -14.61 12.06
CA LEU A 229 -7.26 -15.91 12.29
C LEU A 229 -8.51 -15.79 13.18
N LYS A 230 -8.43 -15.00 14.26
CA LYS A 230 -9.58 -14.73 15.12
C LYS A 230 -10.72 -14.01 14.36
N ALA A 231 -10.38 -13.22 13.35
CA ALA A 231 -11.32 -12.53 12.49
C ALA A 231 -11.86 -13.39 11.31
N GLY A 232 -11.50 -14.68 11.24
CA GLY A 232 -11.99 -15.59 10.22
C GLY A 232 -11.16 -15.61 8.93
N ALA A 233 -9.85 -15.33 9.01
CA ALA A 233 -8.94 -15.56 7.90
C ALA A 233 -8.97 -17.04 7.45
N ASP A 234 -9.26 -17.26 6.18
CA ASP A 234 -9.35 -18.60 5.58
C ASP A 234 -7.95 -19.14 5.25
N GLN A 235 -7.52 -20.13 6.02
CA GLN A 235 -6.22 -20.78 5.87
C GLN A 235 -6.12 -21.70 4.64
N SER A 236 -7.23 -21.95 3.95
CA SER A 236 -7.28 -22.77 2.73
C SER A 236 -7.03 -21.99 1.44
N ILE A 237 -7.04 -20.65 1.50
CA ILE A 237 -6.65 -19.81 0.38
C ILE A 237 -5.15 -20.00 0.15
N ALA A 238 -4.77 -20.49 -1.02
CA ALA A 238 -3.39 -20.61 -1.43
C ALA A 238 -2.91 -19.34 -2.13
N ASP A 239 -1.59 -19.11 -2.11
CA ASP A 239 -0.96 -18.06 -2.90
C ASP A 239 -0.97 -18.36 -4.41
N GLY A 240 -0.36 -17.46 -5.20
CA GLY A 240 -0.26 -17.60 -6.65
C GLY A 240 0.45 -18.87 -7.14
N ASP A 241 1.27 -19.50 -6.30
CA ASP A 241 1.98 -20.74 -6.60
C ASP A 241 1.24 -21.99 -6.05
N GLY A 242 0.08 -21.80 -5.44
CA GLY A 242 -0.72 -22.88 -4.85
C GLY A 242 -0.20 -23.33 -3.47
N VAL A 243 0.61 -22.49 -2.81
CA VAL A 243 1.17 -22.77 -1.48
C VAL A 243 0.26 -22.18 -0.39
N LEU A 244 -0.09 -23.01 0.60
CA LEU A 244 -0.93 -22.59 1.73
C LEU A 244 -0.14 -21.79 2.78
N PRO A 245 -0.78 -20.87 3.53
CA PRO A 245 -0.17 -20.06 4.59
C PRO A 245 0.71 -20.85 5.57
N ARG A 246 0.25 -22.01 6.03
CA ARG A 246 1.01 -22.88 6.94
C ARG A 246 2.31 -23.38 6.31
N THR A 247 2.29 -23.73 5.03
CA THR A 247 3.50 -24.20 4.33
C THR A 247 4.48 -23.05 4.14
N LEU A 248 4.00 -21.85 3.82
CA LEU A 248 4.83 -20.63 3.74
C LEU A 248 5.52 -20.32 5.08
N ALA A 249 4.77 -20.33 6.19
CA ALA A 249 5.32 -20.09 7.53
C ALA A 249 6.40 -21.12 7.91
N ARG A 250 6.15 -22.41 7.60
CA ARG A 250 7.12 -23.48 7.84
C ARG A 250 8.38 -23.33 7.00
N GLN A 251 8.28 -22.96 5.73
CA GLN A 251 9.44 -22.77 4.84
C GLN A 251 10.34 -21.62 5.32
N ARG A 252 9.77 -20.63 6.01
CA ARG A 252 10.51 -19.50 6.61
C ARG A 252 11.04 -19.80 8.01
N GLY A 253 10.66 -20.92 8.61
CA GLY A 253 11.06 -21.29 9.97
C GLY A 253 10.30 -20.55 11.08
N PHE A 254 9.13 -19.97 10.77
CA PHE A 254 8.31 -19.23 11.73
C PHE A 254 7.47 -20.17 12.59
N SER A 255 8.10 -20.85 13.56
CA SER A 255 7.46 -21.88 14.38
C SER A 255 6.24 -21.36 15.15
N GLU A 256 6.31 -20.17 15.74
CA GLU A 256 5.18 -19.59 16.49
C GLU A 256 3.97 -19.31 15.59
N ILE A 257 4.20 -18.84 14.36
CA ILE A 257 3.12 -18.63 13.37
C ILE A 257 2.52 -19.98 12.95
N VAL A 258 3.33 -21.01 12.74
CA VAL A 258 2.82 -22.37 12.45
C VAL A 258 1.94 -22.86 13.59
N ASP A 259 2.35 -22.64 14.84
CA ASP A 259 1.56 -23.03 16.01
C ASP A 259 0.23 -22.26 16.10
N GLU A 260 0.19 -20.97 15.77
CA GLU A 260 -1.07 -20.20 15.68
C GLU A 260 -2.02 -20.75 14.60
N LEU A 261 -1.49 -21.09 13.43
CA LEU A 261 -2.26 -21.65 12.31
C LEU A 261 -2.84 -23.02 12.67
N ASP A 262 -2.04 -23.90 13.27
CA ASP A 262 -2.47 -25.23 13.71
C ASP A 262 -3.56 -25.15 14.77
N ARG A 263 -3.36 -24.30 15.79
CA ARG A 263 -4.37 -24.07 16.84
C ARG A 263 -5.69 -23.51 16.32
N ALA A 264 -5.67 -22.77 15.21
CA ALA A 264 -6.88 -22.23 14.60
C ALA A 264 -7.64 -23.27 13.74
N ASN A 265 -6.99 -24.34 13.26
CA ASN A 265 -7.64 -25.42 12.50
C ASN A 265 -8.33 -26.47 13.39
N GLU A 266 -7.97 -26.52 14.67
CA GLU A 266 -8.53 -27.47 15.65
C GLU A 266 -9.85 -26.99 16.30
N ARG A 267 -10.33 -25.79 15.95
CA ARG A 267 -11.52 -25.16 16.53
C ARG A 267 -12.70 -25.18 15.57
#